data_AF-A0A5C8CMX3-F1
#
_entry.id   AF-A0A5C8CMX3-F1
#
_cell.length_a   1.000
_cell.length_b   1.000
_cell.length_c   1.000
_cell.angle_alpha   90.00
_cell.angle_beta   90.00
_cell.angle_gamma   90.00
#
_symmetry.space_group_name_H-M   'P 1'
#
loop_
_entity.id
_entity.type
_entity.pdbx_description
1 polymer ?
#
loop_
_entity_poly.entity_id
_entity_poly.type
_entity_poly.pdbx_seq_one_letter_code
_entity_poly.pdbx_strand_id
1 'polypeptide(L)'
;MAGVGKTVVSACAGTQIDDQCLKLKAAGGEIEAKLITRGAMCNSACSYLFLGATAREVAPDAGLGVHSSKIVLRFTGHPTERQREEVMARQRSQSDRETASFVKAMGISHELVELIKTVSFESWHVLTRQELYRFGIDKRDFVQTAWTVEPWSRPYVRKMVWIKKKDEAFRTLEWRLLCDRRDRVRLMFIREIDKETAATSVEMISGADSPVAFGNTPSRWGVYEVWNAGIKPDTVRDFLAKPRLQVGESMALPDGKANRTQFEIETRGLDNAWTLLSAVCATGGAFPARLPGASGAPASATVPTR
;
A
#
# COMPACT_ATOMS: atom_id res chain seq x y z
N MET A 1 12.84 -11.72 2.56
CA MET A 1 11.91 -10.57 2.58
C MET A 1 10.64 -10.98 1.87
N ALA A 2 9.47 -10.60 2.39
CA ALA A 2 8.17 -10.81 1.77
C ALA A 2 7.33 -9.52 1.82
N GLY A 3 6.53 -9.32 0.78
CA GLY A 3 5.59 -8.20 0.66
C GLY A 3 4.22 -8.68 0.20
N VAL A 4 3.19 -7.87 0.43
CA VAL A 4 1.81 -8.16 -0.02
C VAL A 4 1.54 -7.44 -1.34
N GLY A 5 1.26 -8.19 -2.40
CA GLY A 5 0.95 -7.66 -3.72
C GLY A 5 0.09 -8.61 -4.54
N LYS A 6 -0.63 -8.08 -5.54
CA LYS A 6 -1.32 -8.85 -6.57
C LYS A 6 -0.47 -8.90 -7.81
N THR A 7 -0.33 -10.09 -8.38
CA THR A 7 0.23 -10.27 -9.72
C THR A 7 -0.84 -9.94 -10.77
N VAL A 8 -0.56 -8.97 -11.62
CA VAL A 8 -1.43 -8.54 -12.72
C VAL A 8 -0.72 -8.84 -14.02
N VAL A 9 -1.30 -9.73 -14.82
CA VAL A 9 -0.79 -10.08 -16.14
C VAL A 9 -1.13 -8.97 -17.13
N SER A 10 -0.10 -8.39 -17.76
CA SER A 10 -0.25 -7.25 -18.68
C SER A 10 -1.07 -7.59 -19.93
N ALA A 11 -1.07 -8.86 -20.35
CA ALA A 11 -1.79 -9.34 -21.53
C ALA A 11 -3.30 -9.51 -21.31
N CYS A 12 -3.79 -9.47 -20.07
CA CYS A 12 -5.23 -9.57 -19.81
C CYS A 12 -5.89 -8.22 -20.06
N ALA A 13 -6.77 -8.16 -21.07
CA ALA A 13 -7.45 -6.93 -21.50
C ALA A 13 -8.55 -6.45 -20.53
N GLY A 14 -8.93 -7.28 -19.56
CA GLY A 14 -10.02 -7.01 -18.61
C GLY A 14 -9.68 -7.51 -17.21
N THR A 15 -10.49 -8.43 -16.70
CA THR A 15 -10.30 -8.94 -15.35
C THR A 15 -9.13 -9.92 -15.32
N GLN A 16 -8.61 -10.19 -14.12
CA GLN A 16 -7.55 -11.17 -13.94
C GLN A 16 -8.08 -12.62 -13.84
N ILE A 17 -9.39 -12.83 -13.97
CA ILE A 17 -10.08 -14.08 -13.66
C ILE A 17 -11.08 -14.53 -14.72
N ASP A 18 -11.25 -13.78 -15.81
CA ASP A 18 -12.07 -14.22 -16.94
C ASP A 18 -11.39 -15.37 -17.70
N ASP A 19 -12.21 -16.16 -18.40
CA ASP A 19 -11.78 -17.37 -19.10
C ASP A 19 -10.62 -17.11 -20.08
N GLN A 20 -10.63 -15.94 -20.74
CA GLN A 20 -9.57 -15.55 -21.66
C GLN A 20 -8.24 -15.34 -20.92
N CYS A 21 -8.26 -14.58 -19.82
CA CYS A 21 -7.08 -14.35 -18.99
C CYS A 21 -6.59 -15.64 -18.32
N LEU A 22 -7.50 -16.51 -17.86
CA LEU A 22 -7.15 -17.80 -17.28
C LEU A 22 -6.50 -18.74 -18.30
N LYS A 23 -7.02 -18.78 -19.53
CA LYS A 23 -6.43 -19.55 -20.63
C LYS A 23 -5.02 -19.04 -20.98
N LEU A 24 -4.82 -17.72 -21.00
CA LEU A 24 -3.49 -17.13 -21.18
C LEU A 24 -2.55 -17.58 -20.05
N LYS A 25 -2.96 -17.47 -18.79
CA LYS A 25 -2.17 -17.89 -17.62
C LYS A 25 -1.81 -19.38 -17.63
N ALA A 26 -2.68 -20.22 -18.19
CA ALA A 26 -2.48 -21.67 -18.28
C ALA A 26 -1.67 -22.12 -19.51
N ALA A 27 -1.30 -21.22 -20.43
CA ALA A 27 -0.69 -21.58 -21.72
C ALA A 27 0.76 -22.10 -21.63
N GLY A 28 1.37 -22.12 -20.43
CA GLY A 28 2.64 -22.82 -20.17
C GLY A 28 3.91 -22.09 -20.64
N GLY A 29 3.87 -20.77 -20.86
CA GLY A 29 5.02 -19.94 -21.22
C GLY A 29 5.24 -18.78 -20.27
N GLU A 30 6.32 -18.02 -20.49
CA GLU A 30 6.56 -16.77 -19.78
C GLU A 30 5.52 -15.71 -20.17
N ILE A 31 4.98 -15.02 -19.16
CA ILE A 31 3.98 -13.97 -19.36
C ILE A 31 4.40 -12.76 -18.54
N GLU A 32 4.44 -11.60 -19.21
CA GLU A 32 4.72 -10.34 -18.52
C GLU A 32 3.62 -10.05 -17.49
N ALA A 33 4.05 -9.86 -16.24
CA ALA A 33 3.17 -9.50 -15.15
C ALA A 33 3.84 -8.46 -14.24
N LYS A 34 2.99 -7.70 -13.54
CA LYS A 34 3.42 -6.65 -12.61
C LYS A 34 2.87 -6.94 -11.23
N LEU A 35 3.63 -6.61 -10.20
CA LEU A 35 3.17 -6.63 -8.83
C LEU A 35 2.56 -5.27 -8.48
N ILE A 36 1.30 -5.27 -8.07
CA ILE A 36 0.61 -4.07 -7.57
C ILE A 36 0.24 -4.27 -6.09
N THR A 37 0.47 -3.26 -5.26
CA THR A 37 0.09 -3.31 -3.84
C THR A 37 -1.34 -2.80 -3.63
N ARG A 38 -1.84 -1.97 -4.54
CA ARG A 38 -3.16 -1.35 -4.45
C ARG A 38 -4.28 -2.39 -4.29
N GLY A 39 -4.92 -2.37 -3.12
CA GLY A 39 -6.00 -3.28 -2.75
C GLY A 39 -5.56 -4.75 -2.69
N ALA A 40 -4.26 -5.02 -2.66
CA ALA A 40 -3.71 -6.35 -2.40
C ALA A 40 -4.10 -6.77 -0.99
N MET A 41 -4.66 -7.97 -0.89
CA MET A 41 -5.07 -8.55 0.38
C MET A 41 -4.38 -9.87 0.53
N CYS A 42 -3.72 -10.08 1.66
CA CYS A 42 -3.29 -11.39 2.08
C CYS A 42 -4.06 -11.78 3.34
N ASN A 43 -4.94 -12.77 3.20
CA ASN A 43 -5.82 -13.26 4.26
C ASN A 43 -5.66 -14.78 4.42
N SER A 44 -6.13 -15.33 5.54
CA SER A 44 -6.16 -16.77 5.79
C SER A 44 -4.75 -17.39 5.74
N ALA A 45 -4.58 -18.52 5.05
CA ALA A 45 -3.31 -19.25 4.95
C ALA A 45 -2.12 -18.40 4.46
N CYS A 46 -2.35 -17.44 3.56
CA CYS A 46 -1.25 -16.62 3.07
C CYS A 46 -0.68 -15.70 4.17
N SER A 47 -1.49 -15.31 5.16
CA SER A 47 -1.01 -14.47 6.26
C SER A 47 0.05 -15.23 7.04
N TYR A 48 -0.17 -16.51 7.35
CA TYR A 48 0.82 -17.36 8.00
C TYR A 48 2.08 -17.56 7.16
N LEU A 49 1.94 -17.74 5.83
CA LEU A 49 3.09 -17.78 4.92
C LEU A 49 3.91 -16.48 4.98
N PHE A 50 3.25 -15.33 4.97
CA PHE A 50 3.88 -14.01 5.09
C PHE A 50 4.58 -13.84 6.44
N LEU A 51 3.95 -14.26 7.55
CA LEU A 51 4.56 -14.24 8.88
C LEU A 51 5.82 -15.12 8.97
N GLY A 52 5.94 -16.16 8.14
CA GLY A 52 7.13 -17.01 8.03
C GLY A 52 8.38 -16.29 7.50
N ALA A 53 8.24 -15.10 6.90
CA ALA A 53 9.38 -14.39 6.31
C ALA A 53 10.24 -13.69 7.38
N THR A 54 11.56 -13.64 7.13
CA THR A 54 12.54 -12.94 7.98
C THR A 54 12.42 -11.43 7.97
N ALA A 55 11.90 -10.87 6.89
CA ALA A 55 11.57 -9.45 6.74
C ALA A 55 10.20 -9.36 6.06
N ARG A 56 9.35 -8.49 6.59
CA ARG A 56 7.92 -8.42 6.28
C ARG A 56 7.57 -6.98 5.99
N GLU A 57 6.98 -6.74 4.83
CA GLU A 57 6.68 -5.39 4.36
C GLU A 57 5.24 -5.29 3.89
N VAL A 58 4.43 -4.51 4.61
CA VAL A 58 3.04 -4.22 4.20
C VAL A 58 2.96 -2.79 3.69
N ALA A 59 2.59 -2.62 2.42
CA ALA A 59 2.45 -1.30 1.82
C ALA A 59 1.19 -0.57 2.36
N PRO A 60 1.16 0.78 2.34
CA PRO A 60 0.02 1.58 2.83
C PRO A 60 -1.33 1.30 2.17
N ASP A 61 -1.32 0.72 0.97
CA ASP A 61 -2.50 0.40 0.18
C ASP A 61 -2.73 -1.11 0.01
N ALA A 62 -2.00 -1.93 0.77
CA ALA A 62 -2.19 -3.37 0.88
C ALA A 62 -2.72 -3.73 2.29
N GLY A 63 -3.39 -4.88 2.41
CA GLY A 63 -3.94 -5.38 3.66
C GLY A 63 -3.45 -6.77 4.01
N LEU A 64 -3.22 -6.99 5.31
CA LEU A 64 -2.97 -8.29 5.89
C LEU A 64 -4.14 -8.63 6.82
N GLY A 65 -4.97 -9.59 6.42
CA GLY A 65 -6.13 -10.03 7.17
C GLY A 65 -5.85 -11.25 8.03
N VAL A 66 -6.42 -11.28 9.22
CA VAL A 66 -6.33 -12.43 10.13
C VAL A 66 -7.71 -12.85 10.62
N HIS A 67 -7.88 -14.15 10.84
CA HIS A 67 -9.09 -14.76 11.38
C HIS A 67 -8.77 -16.17 11.91
N SER A 68 -9.68 -16.72 12.72
CA SER A 68 -9.59 -18.09 13.23
C SER A 68 -9.70 -19.14 12.12
N SER A 69 -9.10 -20.32 12.34
CA SER A 69 -9.13 -21.41 11.35
C SER A 69 -10.49 -22.10 11.30
N LYS A 70 -10.99 -22.38 10.10
CA LYS A 70 -12.11 -23.30 9.90
C LYS A 70 -11.61 -24.74 9.94
N ILE A 71 -11.98 -25.48 10.99
CA ILE A 71 -11.68 -26.91 11.09
C ILE A 71 -12.83 -27.70 10.48
N VAL A 72 -12.51 -28.51 9.46
CA VAL A 72 -13.46 -29.42 8.82
C VAL A 72 -12.99 -30.85 9.10
N LEU A 73 -13.83 -31.61 9.80
CA LEU A 73 -13.55 -33.00 10.11
C LEU A 73 -14.30 -33.95 9.19
N ARG A 74 -13.58 -34.95 8.69
CA ARG A 74 -14.18 -36.11 8.02
C ARG A 74 -14.11 -37.29 8.98
N PHE A 75 -15.27 -37.83 9.33
CA PHE A 75 -15.36 -39.00 10.18
C PHE A 75 -15.53 -40.25 9.33
N THR A 76 -14.79 -41.31 9.65
CA THR A 76 -15.05 -42.67 9.18
C THR A 76 -15.90 -43.39 10.22
N GLY A 77 -17.01 -44.01 9.80
CA GLY A 77 -17.97 -44.63 10.73
C GLY A 77 -19.08 -43.67 11.17
N HIS A 78 -19.80 -44.03 12.23
CA HIS A 78 -21.01 -43.33 12.67
C HIS A 78 -20.82 -42.81 14.10
N PRO A 79 -19.91 -41.82 14.32
CA PRO A 79 -19.70 -41.29 15.66
C PRO A 79 -20.98 -40.66 16.20
N THR A 80 -21.12 -40.63 17.52
CA THR A 80 -22.18 -39.86 18.16
C THR A 80 -21.88 -38.36 18.05
N GLU A 81 -22.90 -37.52 18.27
CA GLU A 81 -22.73 -36.06 18.27
C GLU A 81 -21.70 -35.60 19.30
N ARG A 82 -21.80 -36.12 20.53
CA ARG A 82 -20.82 -35.87 21.60
C ARG A 82 -19.39 -36.21 21.18
N GLN A 83 -19.18 -37.35 20.51
CA GLN A 83 -17.86 -37.72 20.01
C GLN A 83 -17.34 -36.73 18.96
N ARG A 84 -18.22 -36.24 18.07
CA ARG A 84 -17.85 -35.22 17.08
C ARG A 84 -17.44 -33.91 17.76
N GLU A 85 -18.19 -33.47 18.76
CA GLU A 85 -17.89 -32.24 19.53
C GLU A 85 -16.56 -32.36 20.29
N GLU A 86 -16.32 -33.48 20.97
CA GLU A 86 -15.07 -33.73 21.69
C GLU A 86 -13.85 -33.77 20.77
N VAL A 87 -13.97 -34.32 19.55
CA VAL A 87 -12.90 -34.28 18.55
C VAL A 87 -12.72 -32.85 18.02
N MET A 88 -13.80 -32.15 17.67
CA MET A 88 -13.74 -30.75 17.23
C MET A 88 -13.05 -29.85 18.26
N ALA A 89 -13.40 -29.97 19.54
CA ALA A 89 -12.81 -29.19 20.61
C ALA A 89 -11.29 -29.46 20.75
N ARG A 90 -10.89 -30.73 20.69
CA ARG A 90 -9.46 -31.12 20.70
C ARG A 90 -8.70 -30.55 19.51
N GLN A 91 -9.28 -30.62 18.32
CA GLN A 91 -8.65 -30.11 17.10
C GLN A 91 -8.52 -28.58 17.11
N ARG A 92 -9.52 -27.86 17.63
CA ARG A 92 -9.43 -26.41 17.86
C ARG A 92 -8.28 -26.08 18.83
N SER A 93 -8.23 -26.74 19.98
CA SER A 93 -7.16 -26.54 20.96
C SER A 93 -5.76 -26.87 20.41
N GLN A 94 -5.65 -27.87 19.53
CA GLN A 94 -4.40 -28.17 18.85
C GLN A 94 -4.01 -27.07 17.86
N SER A 95 -4.92 -26.66 16.98
CA SER A 95 -4.71 -25.58 16.01
C SER A 95 -4.30 -24.27 16.69
N ASP A 96 -4.93 -23.93 17.82
CA ASP A 96 -4.60 -22.72 18.59
C ASP A 96 -3.17 -22.78 19.16
N ARG A 97 -2.77 -23.94 19.68
CA ARG A 97 -1.41 -24.15 20.21
C ARG A 97 -0.35 -24.09 19.12
N GLU A 98 -0.61 -24.70 17.97
CA GLU A 98 0.30 -24.66 16.81
C GLU A 98 0.45 -23.23 16.29
N THR A 99 -0.66 -22.50 16.18
CA THR A 99 -0.67 -21.08 15.81
C THR A 99 0.14 -20.24 16.79
N ALA A 100 -0.09 -20.41 18.10
CA ALA A 100 0.64 -19.68 19.13
C ALA A 100 2.14 -19.96 19.10
N SER A 101 2.53 -21.24 18.95
CA SER A 101 3.94 -21.64 18.82
C SER A 101 4.59 -21.05 17.58
N PHE A 102 3.90 -21.07 16.43
CA PHE A 102 4.41 -20.49 15.20
C PHE A 102 4.59 -18.97 15.32
N VAL A 103 3.56 -18.24 15.79
CA VAL A 103 3.61 -16.78 15.98
C VAL A 103 4.75 -16.39 16.92
N LYS A 104 4.91 -17.12 18.03
CA LYS A 104 6.00 -16.92 18.98
C LYS A 104 7.37 -17.16 18.34
N ALA A 105 7.54 -18.27 17.61
CA ALA A 105 8.80 -18.60 16.92
C ALA A 105 9.18 -17.54 15.88
N MET A 106 8.19 -16.90 15.27
CA MET A 106 8.35 -15.82 14.30
C MET A 106 8.65 -14.45 14.92
N GLY A 107 8.79 -14.36 16.26
CA GLY A 107 9.09 -13.14 16.99
C GLY A 107 7.94 -12.12 16.99
N ILE A 108 6.70 -12.60 16.84
CA ILE A 108 5.49 -11.79 16.78
C ILE A 108 4.79 -11.85 18.15
N SER A 109 4.13 -10.76 18.54
CA SER A 109 3.40 -10.66 19.80
C SER A 109 2.28 -11.70 19.90
N HIS A 110 2.12 -12.26 21.10
CA HIS A 110 1.01 -13.15 21.45
C HIS A 110 -0.36 -12.46 21.32
N GLU A 111 -0.42 -11.12 21.42
CA GLU A 111 -1.65 -10.36 21.20
C GLU A 111 -2.28 -10.62 19.83
N LEU A 112 -1.49 -10.96 18.81
CA LEU A 112 -2.01 -11.36 17.50
C LEU A 112 -2.84 -12.66 17.59
N VAL A 113 -2.39 -13.62 18.40
CA VAL A 113 -3.09 -14.90 18.59
C VAL A 113 -4.42 -14.67 19.28
N GLU A 114 -4.44 -13.80 20.29
CA GLU A 114 -5.67 -13.43 20.99
C GLU A 114 -6.66 -12.73 20.05
N LEU A 115 -6.18 -11.80 19.20
CA LEU A 115 -7.00 -11.19 18.17
C LEU A 115 -7.54 -12.21 17.16
N ILE A 116 -6.73 -13.15 16.69
CA ILE A 116 -7.17 -14.20 15.75
C ILE A 116 -8.35 -15.00 16.32
N LYS A 117 -8.34 -15.30 17.62
CA LYS A 117 -9.41 -16.05 18.29
C LYS A 117 -10.73 -15.29 18.38
N THR A 118 -10.72 -13.95 18.35
CA THR A 118 -11.95 -13.14 18.40
C THR A 118 -12.61 -12.98 17.04
N VAL A 119 -11.91 -13.32 15.95
CA VAL A 119 -12.40 -13.13 14.58
C VAL A 119 -12.81 -14.47 13.99
N SER A 120 -14.10 -14.63 13.67
CA SER A 120 -14.62 -15.87 13.08
C SER A 120 -14.06 -16.10 11.67
N PHE A 121 -13.99 -17.36 11.24
CA PHE A 121 -13.43 -17.73 9.94
C PHE A 121 -14.25 -17.23 8.73
N GLU A 122 -15.51 -16.82 8.95
CA GLU A 122 -16.39 -16.21 7.95
C GLU A 122 -16.12 -14.73 7.74
N SER A 123 -15.31 -14.12 8.61
CA SER A 123 -14.90 -12.71 8.55
C SER A 123 -13.39 -12.60 8.53
N TRP A 124 -12.88 -11.37 8.48
CA TRP A 124 -11.48 -11.08 8.65
C TRP A 124 -11.29 -9.72 9.31
N HIS A 125 -10.27 -9.63 10.17
CA HIS A 125 -9.77 -8.37 10.68
C HIS A 125 -8.56 -7.94 9.85
N VAL A 126 -8.67 -6.83 9.14
CA VAL A 126 -7.53 -6.26 8.42
C VAL A 126 -6.67 -5.51 9.43
N LEU A 127 -5.43 -5.96 9.60
CA LEU A 127 -4.50 -5.33 10.54
C LEU A 127 -4.22 -3.89 10.12
N THR A 128 -4.41 -2.97 11.07
CA THR A 128 -4.04 -1.57 10.94
C THR A 128 -2.51 -1.41 10.95
N ARG A 129 -2.01 -0.25 10.50
CA ARG A 129 -0.57 0.06 10.59
C ARG A 129 -0.06 -0.04 12.03
N GLN A 130 -0.84 0.46 12.99
CA GLN A 130 -0.48 0.41 14.41
C GLN A 130 -0.40 -1.03 14.93
N GLU A 131 -1.35 -1.90 14.56
CA GLU A 131 -1.31 -3.32 14.93
C GLU A 131 -0.13 -4.05 14.29
N LEU A 132 0.16 -3.80 13.00
CA LEU A 132 1.33 -4.36 12.33
C LEU A 132 2.64 -4.00 13.05
N TYR A 133 2.74 -2.77 13.57
CA TYR A 133 3.88 -2.30 14.35
C TYR A 133 3.91 -2.96 15.74
N ARG A 134 2.82 -2.84 16.51
CA ARG A 134 2.69 -3.34 17.89
C ARG A 134 2.91 -4.84 17.97
N PHE A 135 2.38 -5.60 17.01
CA PHE A 135 2.57 -7.05 16.96
C PHE A 135 3.97 -7.46 16.50
N GLY A 136 4.81 -6.54 16.01
CA GLY A 136 6.15 -6.85 15.53
C GLY A 136 6.17 -7.48 14.14
N ILE A 137 5.12 -7.29 13.33
CA ILE A 137 5.02 -7.81 11.97
C ILE A 137 5.80 -6.90 11.02
N ASP A 138 5.50 -5.60 10.98
CA ASP A 138 6.22 -4.58 10.21
C ASP A 138 6.54 -3.40 11.14
N LYS A 139 7.82 -3.23 11.48
CA LYS A 139 8.30 -2.26 12.48
C LYS A 139 8.88 -0.98 11.88
N ARG A 140 8.64 -0.70 10.60
CA ARG A 140 9.19 0.49 9.94
C ARG A 140 8.43 1.76 10.34
N ASP A 141 9.12 2.75 10.88
CA ASP A 141 8.48 4.03 11.27
C ASP A 141 8.01 4.86 10.07
N PHE A 142 8.57 4.59 8.90
CA PHE A 142 8.24 5.27 7.66
C PHE A 142 8.02 4.23 6.56
N VAL A 143 6.81 4.21 5.98
CA VAL A 143 6.43 3.25 4.92
C VAL A 143 5.80 4.01 3.78
N GLN A 144 6.19 3.72 2.54
CA GLN A 144 5.70 4.41 1.36
C GLN A 144 5.40 3.48 0.20
N THR A 145 4.40 3.82 -0.61
CA THR A 145 4.17 3.14 -1.91
C THR A 145 5.17 3.63 -2.95
N ALA A 146 5.22 2.99 -4.12
CA ALA A 146 5.71 3.68 -5.32
C ALA A 146 4.70 4.75 -5.75
N TRP A 147 5.13 5.68 -6.60
CA TRP A 147 4.18 6.48 -7.37
C TRP A 147 3.54 5.58 -8.43
N THR A 148 2.22 5.58 -8.48
CA THR A 148 1.46 4.70 -9.39
C THR A 148 0.28 5.46 -10.00
N VAL A 149 -0.20 4.98 -11.13
CA VAL A 149 -1.37 5.57 -11.80
C VAL A 149 -2.63 4.86 -11.29
N GLU A 150 -3.63 5.65 -10.90
CA GLU A 150 -4.95 5.18 -10.50
C GLU A 150 -5.91 5.34 -11.69
N PRO A 151 -6.37 4.23 -12.33
CA PRO A 151 -7.04 4.27 -13.61
C PRO A 151 -8.56 4.53 -13.52
N TRP A 152 -8.99 5.51 -12.73
CA TRP A 152 -10.40 5.88 -12.59
C TRP A 152 -10.89 6.78 -13.73
N SER A 153 -12.18 7.12 -13.75
CA SER A 153 -12.80 8.02 -14.74
C SER A 153 -12.11 9.38 -14.88
N ARG A 154 -11.38 9.82 -13.84
CA ARG A 154 -10.38 10.88 -13.90
C ARG A 154 -9.04 10.31 -13.42
N PRO A 155 -8.14 9.97 -14.34
CA PRO A 155 -6.87 9.38 -13.98
C PRO A 155 -6.01 10.34 -13.15
N TYR A 156 -5.29 9.79 -12.18
CA TYR A 156 -4.34 10.54 -11.39
C TYR A 156 -3.16 9.66 -10.99
N VAL A 157 -2.02 10.29 -10.74
CA VAL A 157 -0.86 9.63 -10.14
C VAL A 157 -0.97 9.75 -8.64
N ARG A 158 -0.65 8.71 -7.90
CA ARG A 158 -0.83 8.60 -6.45
C ARG A 158 0.42 8.09 -5.76
N LYS A 159 0.66 8.60 -4.56
CA LYS A 159 1.67 8.13 -3.60
C LYS A 159 1.06 8.15 -2.21
N MET A 160 1.23 7.07 -1.44
CA MET A 160 0.86 7.04 -0.03
C MET A 160 2.07 6.86 0.87
N VAL A 161 1.99 7.43 2.06
CA VAL A 161 2.99 7.28 3.12
C VAL A 161 2.30 7.10 4.46
N TRP A 162 2.83 6.20 5.28
CA TRP A 162 2.59 6.12 6.71
C TRP A 162 3.82 6.59 7.47
N ILE A 163 3.61 7.51 8.43
CA ILE A 163 4.68 8.02 9.30
C ILE A 163 4.27 7.80 10.75
N LYS A 164 5.15 7.18 11.54
CA LYS A 164 4.98 7.00 12.98
C LYS A 164 5.05 8.36 13.69
N LYS A 165 4.08 8.60 14.57
CA LYS A 165 4.03 9.73 15.49
C LYS A 165 4.76 9.40 16.80
N LYS A 166 4.97 10.40 17.63
CA LYS A 166 5.68 10.23 18.93
C LYS A 166 4.92 9.30 19.91
N ASP A 167 3.60 9.24 19.80
CA ASP A 167 2.68 8.44 20.62
C ASP A 167 2.43 7.03 20.04
N GLU A 168 3.27 6.57 19.10
CA GLU A 168 3.14 5.29 18.39
C GLU A 168 1.93 5.14 17.46
N ALA A 169 1.06 6.15 17.38
CA ALA A 169 0.08 6.24 16.31
C ALA A 169 0.78 6.49 14.97
N PHE A 170 0.06 6.26 13.87
CA PHE A 170 0.55 6.54 12.52
C PHE A 170 -0.36 7.56 11.87
N ARG A 171 0.22 8.50 11.12
CA ARG A 171 -0.54 9.36 10.21
C ARG A 171 -0.45 8.85 8.79
N THR A 172 -1.56 8.93 8.07
CA THR A 172 -1.60 8.68 6.63
C THR A 172 -1.44 9.97 5.85
N LEU A 173 -0.51 9.96 4.90
CA LEU A 173 -0.27 11.03 3.94
C LEU A 173 -0.47 10.49 2.52
N GLU A 174 -1.03 11.31 1.65
CA GLU A 174 -1.23 10.97 0.25
C GLU A 174 -0.96 12.15 -0.67
N TRP A 175 -0.24 11.92 -1.76
CA TRP A 175 -0.07 12.87 -2.84
C TRP A 175 -0.81 12.40 -4.07
N ARG A 176 -1.43 13.35 -4.77
CA ARG A 176 -2.03 13.11 -6.08
C ARG A 176 -1.54 14.12 -7.10
N LEU A 177 -1.21 13.67 -8.30
CA LEU A 177 -1.05 14.52 -9.47
C LEU A 177 -2.25 14.31 -10.39
N LEU A 178 -2.96 15.38 -10.71
CA LEU A 178 -4.12 15.36 -11.59
C LEU A 178 -3.92 16.33 -12.75
N CYS A 179 -4.47 15.98 -13.91
CA CYS A 179 -4.63 16.93 -15.00
C CYS A 179 -5.58 18.05 -14.54
N ASP A 180 -5.14 19.31 -14.61
CA ASP A 180 -6.00 20.48 -14.36
C ASP A 180 -6.34 21.15 -15.68
N ARG A 181 -5.31 21.56 -16.43
CA ARG A 181 -5.38 22.11 -17.79
C ARG A 181 -4.20 21.57 -18.61
N ARG A 182 -4.16 21.80 -19.92
CA ARG A 182 -3.08 21.28 -20.80
C ARG A 182 -1.67 21.68 -20.34
N ASP A 183 -1.53 22.84 -19.72
CA ASP A 183 -0.26 23.43 -19.26
C ASP A 183 -0.09 23.42 -17.73
N ARG A 184 -1.04 22.83 -16.99
CA ARG A 184 -1.04 22.81 -15.51
C ARG A 184 -1.42 21.47 -14.94
N VAL A 185 -0.65 21.05 -13.94
CA VAL A 185 -0.89 19.87 -13.13
C VAL A 185 -1.32 20.33 -11.75
N ARG A 186 -2.35 19.70 -11.21
CA ARG A 186 -2.72 19.91 -9.81
C ARG A 186 -1.98 18.88 -8.96
N LEU A 187 -1.11 19.37 -8.10
CA LEU A 187 -0.53 18.59 -7.01
C LEU A 187 -1.44 18.74 -5.78
N MET A 188 -2.05 17.64 -5.36
CA MET A 188 -2.80 17.56 -4.12
C MET A 188 -1.97 16.87 -3.05
N PHE A 189 -2.04 17.38 -1.83
CA PHE A 189 -1.52 16.73 -0.64
C PHE A 189 -2.65 16.55 0.36
N ILE A 190 -2.88 15.31 0.77
CA ILE A 190 -3.92 14.89 1.70
C ILE A 190 -3.21 14.37 2.94
N ARG A 191 -3.58 14.89 4.10
CA ARG A 191 -3.05 14.42 5.37
C ARG A 191 -4.16 14.18 6.37
N GLU A 192 -3.99 13.16 7.19
CA GLU A 192 -4.82 12.95 8.37
C GLU A 192 -4.50 14.02 9.44
N ILE A 193 -5.55 14.62 10.02
CA ILE A 193 -5.47 15.69 11.02
C ILE A 193 -5.67 15.10 12.41
N ASP A 194 -4.84 15.53 13.35
CA ASP A 194 -5.10 15.32 14.77
C ASP A 194 -5.99 16.45 15.31
N LYS A 195 -6.99 16.12 16.15
CA LYS A 195 -8.01 17.07 16.65
C LYS A 195 -7.46 18.41 17.18
N GLU A 196 -6.19 18.44 17.58
CA GLU A 196 -5.55 19.59 18.21
C GLU A 196 -4.52 20.32 17.33
N THR A 197 -4.17 19.81 16.14
CA THR A 197 -3.08 20.41 15.36
C THR A 197 -3.30 20.49 13.84
N ALA A 198 -3.54 21.71 13.36
CA ALA A 198 -3.61 22.04 11.94
C ALA A 198 -2.25 22.52 11.42
N ALA A 199 -1.87 22.08 10.22
CA ALA A 199 -0.73 22.68 9.54
C ALA A 199 -1.11 24.09 9.07
N THR A 200 -0.17 25.01 9.18
CA THR A 200 -0.30 26.37 8.64
C THR A 200 0.35 26.50 7.27
N SER A 201 1.34 25.68 6.97
CA SER A 201 1.91 25.59 5.62
C SER A 201 2.43 24.18 5.32
N VAL A 202 2.42 23.86 4.03
CA VAL A 202 3.04 22.66 3.47
C VAL A 202 3.83 23.08 2.24
N GLU A 203 5.01 22.51 2.08
CA GLU A 203 5.87 22.70 0.91
C GLU A 203 6.52 21.39 0.46
N MET A 204 6.76 21.27 -0.84
CA MET A 204 7.53 20.18 -1.42
C MET A 204 8.74 20.75 -2.16
N ILE A 205 9.91 20.17 -1.92
CA ILE A 205 11.19 20.72 -2.33
C ILE A 205 11.97 19.69 -3.16
N SER A 206 12.38 20.08 -4.36
CA SER A 206 13.24 19.31 -5.26
C SER A 206 14.66 19.87 -5.31
N GLY A 207 15.40 19.78 -4.21
CA GLY A 207 16.74 20.37 -4.07
C GLY A 207 16.73 21.85 -3.67
N ALA A 208 17.80 22.58 -3.94
CA ALA A 208 18.01 23.91 -3.35
C ALA A 208 17.18 25.05 -3.97
N ASP A 209 16.68 24.90 -5.21
CA ASP A 209 16.44 26.08 -6.06
C ASP A 209 15.00 26.62 -6.14
N SER A 210 13.96 25.92 -5.64
CA SER A 210 12.63 26.51 -5.38
C SER A 210 11.66 25.51 -4.72
N PRO A 211 11.05 25.84 -3.56
CA PRO A 211 9.98 25.03 -2.98
C PRO A 211 8.65 25.23 -3.72
N VAL A 212 7.91 24.15 -3.93
CA VAL A 212 6.49 24.19 -4.31
C VAL A 212 5.66 24.37 -3.05
N ALA A 213 5.25 25.60 -2.78
CA ALA A 213 4.33 25.91 -1.70
C ALA A 213 2.89 25.52 -2.06
N PHE A 214 2.21 24.84 -1.14
CA PHE A 214 0.77 24.59 -1.25
C PHE A 214 -0.02 25.84 -0.84
N GLY A 215 -1.24 25.99 -1.37
CA GLY A 215 -2.12 27.10 -1.00
C GLY A 215 -2.38 27.18 0.51
N ASN A 216 -2.65 28.38 1.02
CA ASN A 216 -2.79 28.66 2.46
C ASN A 216 -4.17 28.34 3.06
N THR A 217 -5.11 27.86 2.25
CA THR A 217 -6.49 27.54 2.65
C THR A 217 -6.82 26.07 2.35
N PRO A 218 -6.38 25.12 3.21
CA PRO A 218 -6.70 23.72 3.01
C PRO A 218 -8.20 23.46 3.18
N SER A 219 -8.74 22.54 2.39
CA SER A 219 -10.09 22.02 2.58
C SER A 219 -10.10 20.93 3.64
N ARG A 220 -11.11 20.89 4.51
CA ARG A 220 -11.25 19.86 5.55
C ARG A 220 -12.40 18.91 5.25
N TRP A 221 -12.11 17.62 5.12
CA TRP A 221 -13.09 16.57 4.91
C TRP A 221 -12.96 15.49 5.99
N GLY A 222 -13.84 15.57 7.00
CA GLY A 222 -13.78 14.68 8.16
C GLY A 222 -12.45 14.83 8.91
N VAL A 223 -11.68 13.74 8.98
CA VAL A 223 -10.34 13.70 9.62
C VAL A 223 -9.21 14.08 8.67
N TYR A 224 -9.49 14.58 7.47
CA TYR A 224 -8.46 14.88 6.46
C TYR A 224 -8.39 16.37 6.10
N GLU A 225 -7.16 16.86 5.92
CA GLU A 225 -6.81 18.16 5.36
C GLU A 225 -6.30 17.97 3.93
N VAL A 226 -6.86 18.73 2.99
CA VAL A 226 -6.52 18.66 1.56
C VAL A 226 -5.94 19.99 1.10
N TRP A 227 -4.69 19.94 0.68
CA TRP A 227 -3.88 21.05 0.19
C TRP A 227 -3.72 20.94 -1.32
N ASN A 228 -3.71 22.07 -2.03
CA ASN A 228 -3.58 22.11 -3.48
C ASN A 228 -2.47 23.06 -3.91
N ALA A 229 -1.70 22.66 -4.92
CA ALA A 229 -0.74 23.49 -5.63
C ALA A 229 -0.94 23.29 -7.14
N GLY A 230 -1.00 24.39 -7.90
CA GLY A 230 -0.97 24.33 -9.36
C GLY A 230 0.46 24.45 -9.86
N ILE A 231 1.02 23.37 -10.41
CA ILE A 231 2.41 23.31 -10.90
C ILE A 231 2.47 23.16 -12.42
N LYS A 232 3.61 23.51 -13.00
CA LYS A 232 3.88 23.30 -14.43
C LYS A 232 4.40 21.86 -14.66
N PRO A 233 4.21 21.28 -15.86
CA PRO A 233 4.86 20.03 -16.26
C PRO A 233 6.37 20.00 -16.03
N ASP A 234 7.07 21.12 -16.21
CA ASP A 234 8.51 21.24 -15.93
C ASP A 234 8.84 20.97 -14.46
N THR A 235 8.03 21.46 -13.52
CA THR A 235 8.21 21.19 -12.10
C THR A 235 8.12 19.70 -11.78
N VAL A 236 7.26 18.95 -12.49
CA VAL A 236 7.21 17.48 -12.34
C VAL A 236 8.48 16.83 -12.92
N ARG A 237 9.04 17.37 -14.01
CA ARG A 237 10.34 16.92 -14.54
C ARG A 237 11.48 17.18 -13.55
N ASP A 238 11.45 18.32 -12.85
CA ASP A 238 12.43 18.63 -11.79
C ASP A 238 12.33 17.63 -10.64
N PHE A 239 11.10 17.22 -10.28
CA PHE A 239 10.89 16.17 -9.29
C PHE A 239 11.49 14.83 -9.75
N LEU A 240 11.27 14.46 -11.02
CA LEU A 240 11.83 13.25 -11.62
C LEU A 240 13.36 13.23 -11.65
N ALA A 241 13.99 14.40 -11.74
CA ALA A 241 15.45 14.52 -11.72
C ALA A 241 16.06 14.23 -10.34
N LYS A 242 15.24 14.06 -9.28
CA LYS A 242 15.70 13.76 -7.92
C LYS A 242 15.22 12.37 -7.49
N PRO A 243 16.06 11.58 -6.80
CA PRO A 243 15.62 10.28 -6.25
C PRO A 243 14.68 10.43 -5.05
N ARG A 244 14.73 11.58 -4.37
CA ARG A 244 13.93 11.92 -3.20
C ARG A 244 13.47 13.37 -3.26
N LEU A 245 12.30 13.64 -2.69
CA LEU A 245 11.73 14.96 -2.53
C LEU A 245 11.60 15.25 -1.04
N GLN A 246 12.02 16.43 -0.61
CA GLN A 246 11.80 16.88 0.76
C GLN A 246 10.39 17.45 0.89
N VAL A 247 9.74 17.17 2.00
CA VAL A 247 8.43 17.72 2.34
C VAL A 247 8.56 18.42 3.68
N GLY A 248 8.17 19.70 3.70
CA GLY A 248 8.13 20.54 4.89
C GLY A 248 6.69 20.78 5.31
N GLU A 249 6.40 20.61 6.60
CA GLU A 249 5.15 21.02 7.22
C GLU A 249 5.45 21.97 8.39
N SER A 250 4.77 23.11 8.41
CA SER A 250 4.78 24.02 9.57
C SER A 250 3.44 23.97 10.28
N MET A 251 3.48 23.98 11.61
CA MET A 251 2.31 23.98 12.49
C MET A 251 2.45 25.13 13.47
N ALA A 252 1.40 25.94 13.64
CA ALA A 252 1.37 26.94 14.69
C ALA A 252 1.11 26.28 16.04
N LEU A 253 1.93 26.61 17.03
CA LEU A 253 1.75 26.22 18.42
C LEU A 253 0.93 27.31 19.16
N PRO A 254 0.21 26.95 20.23
CA PRO A 254 -0.56 27.91 21.03
C PRO A 254 0.27 29.05 21.63
N ASP A 255 1.58 28.85 21.81
CA ASP A 255 2.53 29.85 22.32
C ASP A 255 3.06 30.81 21.24
N GLY A 256 2.50 30.76 20.02
CA GLY A 256 2.92 31.59 18.89
C GLY A 256 4.18 31.11 18.18
N LYS A 257 4.83 30.03 18.64
CA LYS A 257 5.96 29.41 17.94
C LYS A 257 5.46 28.51 16.81
N ALA A 258 6.33 28.23 15.84
CA ALA A 258 6.05 27.28 14.78
C ALA A 258 6.85 25.99 15.00
N ASN A 259 6.16 24.85 15.03
CA ASN A 259 6.82 23.56 14.90
C ASN A 259 7.00 23.25 13.42
N ARG A 260 8.23 22.94 13.01
CA ARG A 260 8.54 22.55 11.62
C ARG A 260 8.97 21.09 11.59
N THR A 261 8.34 20.32 10.72
CA THR A 261 8.73 18.93 10.46
C THR A 261 9.15 18.79 9.02
N GLN A 262 10.20 18.01 8.79
CA GLN A 262 10.72 17.70 7.47
C GLN A 262 10.95 16.20 7.35
N PHE A 263 10.62 15.65 6.18
CA PHE A 263 10.87 14.26 5.83
C PHE A 263 11.02 14.12 4.32
N GLU A 264 11.52 12.98 3.86
CA GLU A 264 11.75 12.71 2.44
C GLU A 264 10.82 11.61 1.92
N ILE A 265 10.36 11.77 0.67
CA ILE A 265 9.63 10.74 -0.07
C ILE A 265 10.41 10.34 -1.32
N GLU A 266 10.37 9.06 -1.70
CA GLU A 266 11.02 8.57 -2.91
C GLU A 266 10.22 8.89 -4.17
N THR A 267 10.91 9.12 -5.28
CA THR A 267 10.32 9.33 -6.61
C THR A 267 10.15 8.04 -7.42
N ARG A 268 10.43 6.87 -6.83
CA ARG A 268 10.26 5.56 -7.46
C ARG A 268 8.88 5.40 -8.10
N GLY A 269 8.84 5.12 -9.41
CA GLY A 269 7.62 4.93 -10.21
C GLY A 269 7.01 6.21 -10.78
N LEU A 270 7.52 7.39 -10.41
CA LEU A 270 6.95 8.66 -10.84
C LEU A 270 7.15 8.90 -12.33
N ASP A 271 8.25 8.41 -12.91
CA ASP A 271 8.60 8.51 -14.32
C ASP A 271 7.55 7.87 -15.23
N ASN A 272 7.27 6.60 -14.98
CA ASN A 272 6.28 5.81 -15.70
C ASN A 272 4.88 6.38 -15.45
N ALA A 273 4.58 6.72 -14.20
CA ALA A 273 3.26 7.24 -13.85
C ALA A 273 2.98 8.61 -14.49
N TRP A 274 3.98 9.49 -14.53
CA TRP A 274 3.90 10.80 -15.15
C TRP A 274 3.78 10.72 -16.68
N THR A 275 4.52 9.80 -17.31
CA THR A 275 4.43 9.55 -18.75
C THR A 275 3.00 9.17 -19.16
N LEU A 276 2.39 8.25 -18.40
CA LEU A 276 1.02 7.81 -18.62
C LEU A 276 0.00 8.93 -18.37
N LEU A 277 0.13 9.67 -17.27
CA LEU A 277 -0.77 10.76 -16.94
C LEU A 277 -0.68 11.90 -17.97
N SER A 278 0.52 12.25 -18.42
CA SER A 278 0.74 13.31 -19.42
C SER A 278 0.07 12.99 -20.75
N ALA A 279 0.14 11.73 -21.18
CA ALA A 279 -0.56 11.26 -22.37
C ALA A 279 -2.08 11.44 -22.26
N VAL A 280 -2.65 11.12 -21.10
CA VAL A 280 -4.09 11.32 -20.80
C VAL A 280 -4.47 12.81 -20.75
N CYS A 281 -3.63 13.66 -20.15
CA CYS A 281 -3.89 15.10 -20.09
C CYS A 281 -3.95 15.73 -21.50
N ALA A 282 -3.14 15.22 -22.44
CA ALA A 282 -3.10 15.70 -23.82
C ALA A 282 -4.33 15.31 -24.63
N THR A 283 -4.92 14.13 -24.37
CA THR A 283 -6.05 13.58 -25.13
C THR A 283 -7.42 13.93 -24.56
N GLY A 284 -7.50 14.67 -23.46
CA GLY A 284 -8.77 15.10 -22.86
C GLY A 284 -9.40 14.09 -21.89
N GLY A 285 -8.60 13.23 -21.25
CA GLY A 285 -9.04 12.43 -20.09
C GLY A 285 -9.31 10.94 -20.35
N ALA A 286 -9.14 10.44 -21.57
CA ALA A 286 -9.24 9.00 -21.86
C ALA A 286 -7.86 8.33 -21.79
N PHE A 287 -7.76 7.20 -21.08
CA PHE A 287 -6.59 6.32 -21.22
C PHE A 287 -6.53 5.77 -22.65
N PRO A 288 -5.34 5.70 -23.27
CA PRO A 288 -5.17 4.81 -24.40
C PRO A 288 -5.52 3.39 -23.94
N ALA A 289 -6.24 2.63 -24.77
CA ALA A 289 -6.62 1.22 -24.51
C ALA A 289 -5.40 0.29 -24.25
N ARG A 290 -4.19 0.81 -24.43
CA ARG A 290 -2.91 0.17 -24.18
C ARG A 290 -2.02 1.18 -23.44
N LEU A 291 -1.63 0.87 -22.20
CA LEU A 291 -0.61 1.64 -21.49
C LEU A 291 0.71 1.54 -22.28
N PRO A 292 1.31 2.64 -22.76
CA PRO A 292 2.63 2.58 -23.36
C PRO A 292 3.67 2.27 -22.28
N GLY A 293 4.04 1.00 -22.20
CA GLY A 293 5.20 0.45 -21.49
C GLY A 293 5.69 -0.85 -22.12
N ALA A 294 5.19 -1.19 -23.31
CA ALA A 294 5.58 -2.35 -24.10
C ALA A 294 6.73 -1.99 -25.05
N SER A 295 7.89 -1.64 -24.51
CA SER A 295 9.17 -1.68 -25.24
C SER A 295 10.31 -1.37 -24.28
N GLY A 296 10.59 -2.31 -23.38
CA GLY A 296 11.84 -2.37 -22.65
C GLY A 296 12.28 -3.82 -22.63
N ALA A 297 12.93 -4.26 -23.70
CA ALA A 297 13.62 -5.54 -23.68
C ALA A 297 14.63 -5.50 -22.50
N PRO A 298 14.63 -6.47 -21.58
CA PRO A 298 15.71 -6.55 -20.62
C PRO A 298 16.99 -6.86 -21.39
N ALA A 299 18.01 -6.02 -21.21
CA ALA A 299 19.36 -6.35 -21.65
C ALA A 299 19.73 -7.72 -21.07
N SER A 300 20.03 -8.67 -21.96
CA SER A 300 20.44 -10.02 -21.61
C SER A 300 21.65 -9.95 -20.69
N ALA A 301 21.47 -10.24 -19.41
CA ALA A 301 22.57 -10.48 -18.49
C ALA A 301 23.11 -11.88 -18.78
N THR A 302 24.14 -11.97 -19.62
CA THR A 302 25.00 -13.15 -19.72
C THR A 302 25.59 -13.45 -18.35
N VAL A 303 25.18 -14.57 -17.76
CA VAL A 303 25.82 -15.17 -16.58
C VAL A 303 27.14 -15.82 -17.07
N PRO A 304 28.31 -15.44 -16.54
CA PRO A 304 29.52 -16.18 -16.82
C PRO A 304 29.51 -17.48 -16.01
N THR A 305 29.63 -18.60 -16.72
CA THR A 305 29.89 -19.91 -16.14
C THR A 305 31.27 -19.95 -15.49
N ARG A 306 31.32 -20.34 -14.21
CA ARG A 306 32.42 -21.11 -13.62
C ARG A 306 31.84 -22.14 -12.67
#